data_AF-A1VWZ3-F1
#
_entry.id   AF-A1VWZ3-F1
#
_cell.length_a   1.000
_cell.length_b   1.000
_cell.length_c   1.000
_cell.angle_alpha   90.00
_cell.angle_beta   90.00
_cell.angle_gamma   90.00
#
_symmetry.space_group_name_H-M   'P 1'
#
loop_
_entity.id
_entity.type
_entity.pdbx_description
1 polymer ?
#
loop_
_entity_poly.entity_id
_entity_poly.type
_entity_poly.pdbx_seq_one_letter_code
_entity_poly.pdbx_strand_id
1 'polypeptide(L)' 'MKLTREILMQYRRPKGMWTRAQLQALGVSWPPKHGWIKEVIGKELTEQQFDQFTGKNPAQGGLFD' A
#
# COMPACT_ATOMS: atom_id res chain seq x y z
N MET A 1 -5.69 12.58 -1.35
CA MET A 1 -5.47 12.14 0.05
C MET A 1 -3.97 12.00 0.29
N LYS A 2 -3.38 12.60 1.33
CA LYS A 2 -1.92 12.57 1.52
C LYS A 2 -1.49 11.27 2.20
N LEU A 3 -0.61 10.50 1.57
CA LEU A 3 -0.04 9.30 2.17
C LEU A 3 0.97 9.71 3.26
N THR A 4 0.66 9.41 4.51
CA THR A 4 1.58 9.62 5.63
C THR A 4 2.23 8.31 6.04
N ARG A 5 3.34 8.42 6.78
CA ARG A 5 4.00 7.24 7.37
C ARG A 5 3.06 6.46 8.29
N GLU A 6 2.20 7.14 9.02
CA GLU A 6 1.22 6.53 9.93
C GLU A 6 0.18 5.71 9.16
N ILE A 7 -0.42 6.29 8.11
CA ILE A 7 -1.33 5.58 7.22
C ILE A 7 -0.62 4.37 6.63
N LEU A 8 0.62 4.55 6.14
CA LEU A 8 1.39 3.44 5.61
C LEU A 8 1.49 2.37 6.69
N MET A 9 2.08 2.64 7.86
CA MET A 9 2.25 1.67 8.95
C MET A 9 0.96 1.01 9.44
N GLN A 10 -0.19 1.70 9.41
CA GLN A 10 -1.49 1.16 9.81
C GLN A 10 -1.92 -0.02 8.94
N TYR A 11 -1.65 0.03 7.63
CA TYR A 11 -2.01 -1.01 6.67
C TYR A 11 -0.87 -2.00 6.41
N ARG A 12 0.13 -2.03 7.29
CA ARG A 12 1.26 -2.98 7.24
C ARG A 12 0.77 -4.37 7.65
N ARG A 13 1.11 -5.40 6.89
CA ARG A 13 0.72 -6.78 7.22
C ARG A 13 1.50 -7.29 8.45
N PRO A 14 0.96 -8.27 9.21
CA PRO A 14 1.56 -8.76 10.46
C PRO A 14 3.01 -9.23 10.34
N LYS A 15 3.39 -9.85 9.22
CA LYS A 15 4.78 -10.28 8.94
C LYS A 15 5.73 -9.12 8.60
N GLY A 16 5.27 -7.88 8.73
CA GLY A 16 6.02 -6.68 8.41
C GLY A 16 6.20 -6.41 6.91
N MET A 17 5.53 -7.18 6.05
CA MET A 17 5.61 -7.16 4.59
C MET A 17 4.48 -6.36 3.94
N TRP A 18 4.74 -5.89 2.72
CA TRP A 18 3.79 -5.22 1.83
C TRP A 18 3.45 -6.11 0.66
N THR A 19 2.19 -6.14 0.21
CA THR A 19 1.81 -6.93 -0.95
C THR A 19 2.17 -6.22 -2.27
N ARG A 20 2.28 -6.99 -3.35
CA ARG A 20 2.48 -6.44 -4.70
C ARG A 20 1.39 -5.45 -5.09
N ALA A 21 0.13 -5.76 -4.78
CA ALA A 21 -1.00 -4.89 -5.05
C ALA A 21 -0.92 -3.56 -4.28
N GLN A 22 -0.56 -3.62 -2.98
CA GLN A 22 -0.32 -2.42 -2.18
C GLN A 22 0.78 -1.54 -2.78
N LEU A 23 1.91 -2.13 -3.17
CA LEU A 23 3.03 -1.39 -3.74
C LEU A 23 2.66 -0.78 -5.10
N GLN A 24 1.96 -1.54 -5.95
CA GLN A 24 1.50 -1.06 -7.25
C GLN A 24 0.49 0.09 -7.11
N ALA A 25 -0.39 0.04 -6.11
CA ALA A 25 -1.32 1.14 -5.79
C ALA A 25 -0.60 2.42 -5.35
N LEU A 26 0.63 2.30 -4.85
CA LEU A 26 1.50 3.44 -4.51
C LEU A 26 2.43 3.85 -5.67
N GLY A 27 2.32 3.19 -6.83
CA GLY A 27 3.21 3.37 -7.98
C GLY A 27 4.62 2.84 -7.77
N VAL A 28 4.83 1.95 -6.79
CA VAL A 28 6.12 1.33 -6.48
C VAL A 28 6.27 0.07 -7.31
N SER A 29 7.29 0.04 -8.17
CA SER A 29 7.63 -1.15 -8.93
C SER A 29 8.03 -2.30 -8.02
N TRP A 30 7.67 -3.53 -8.40
CA TRP A 30 8.12 -4.73 -7.73
C TRP A 30 9.42 -5.26 -8.39
N PRO A 31 10.45 -5.65 -7.63
CA PRO A 31 10.55 -5.56 -6.17
C PRO A 31 10.77 -4.11 -5.70
N PRO A 32 10.26 -3.75 -4.51
CA PRO A 32 10.42 -2.40 -3.99
C PRO A 32 11.90 -2.10 -3.75
N LYS A 33 12.37 -0.95 -4.24
CA LYS A 33 13.74 -0.48 -4.00
C LYS A 33 13.94 -0.14 -2.53
N HIS A 34 15.19 -0.24 -2.05
CA HIS A 34 15.51 0.18 -0.70
C HIS A 34 15.12 1.65 -0.49
N GLY A 35 14.37 1.93 0.59
CA GLY A 35 13.93 3.30 0.91
C GLY A 35 12.67 3.79 0.18
N TRP A 36 11.98 2.96 -0.61
CA TRP A 36 10.74 3.33 -1.33
C TRP A 36 9.68 4.01 -0.46
N ILE A 37 9.63 3.65 0.83
CA ILE A 37 8.72 4.27 1.81
C ILE A 37 8.91 5.79 1.84
N LYS A 38 10.15 6.29 1.80
CA LYS A 38 10.44 7.73 1.78
C LYS A 38 10.00 8.39 0.48
N GLU A 39 9.97 7.65 -0.63
CA GLU A 39 9.55 8.16 -1.94
C GLU A 39 8.03 8.29 -2.05
N VAL A 40 7.26 7.50 -1.28
CA VAL A 40 5.79 7.53 -1.32
C VAL A 40 5.18 8.35 -0.19
N ILE A 41 5.84 8.47 0.96
CA ILE A 41 5.35 9.33 2.05
C ILE A 41 5.35 10.79 1.54
N GLY A 42 4.21 11.44 1.70
CA GLY A 42 3.99 12.81 1.25
C GLY A 42 3.37 12.92 -0.14
N LYS A 43 3.29 11.81 -0.91
CA LYS A 43 2.55 11.79 -2.17
C LYS A 43 1.05 11.90 -1.92
N GLU A 44 0.38 12.53 -2.87
CA GLU A 44 -1.07 12.55 -2.93
C GLU A 44 -1.56 11.32 -3.70
N LEU A 45 -2.32 10.48 -3.00
CA LEU A 45 -3.03 9.37 -3.59
C LEU A 45 -4.45 9.82 -3.96
N THR A 46 -4.91 9.31 -5.10
CA THR A 46 -6.34 9.35 -5.46
C THR A 46 -7.11 8.37 -4.59
N GLU A 47 -8.43 8.57 -4.46
CA GLU A 47 -9.29 7.65 -3.71
C GLU A 47 -9.18 6.21 -4.24
N GLN A 48 -9.14 6.04 -5.56
CA GLN A 48 -8.95 4.73 -6.18
C GLN A 48 -7.63 4.05 -5.77
N GLN A 49 -6.52 4.79 -5.72
CA GLN A 49 -5.24 4.24 -5.26
C GLN A 49 -5.28 3.90 -3.77
N PHE A 50 -5.96 4.72 -2.97
CA PHE A 50 -6.13 4.46 -1.54
C PHE A 50 -6.99 3.22 -1.28
N ASP A 51 -8.08 3.03 -2.02
CA ASP A 51 -8.92 1.82 -1.92
C ASP A 51 -8.14 0.57 -2.33
N GLN A 52 -7.34 0.64 -3.40
CA GLN A 52 -6.45 -0.46 -3.79
C GLN A 52 -5.36 -0.75 -2.73
N PHE A 53 -4.81 0.29 -2.11
CA PHE A 53 -3.79 0.15 -1.05
C PHE A 53 -4.36 -0.45 0.24
N THR A 54 -5.57 -0.03 0.64
CA THR A 54 -6.24 -0.54 1.85
C THR A 54 -6.89 -1.90 1.64
N GLY A 55 -7.03 -2.34 0.38
CA GLY A 55 -7.71 -3.59 0.06
C GLY A 55 -9.22 -3.51 0.19
N LYS A 56 -9.82 -2.30 0.13
CA LYS A 56 -11.27 -2.12 -0.05
C LYS A 56 -11.67 -2.46 -1.49
N ASN A 57 -11.41 -3.69 -1.88
CA ASN A 57 -12.08 -4.31 -3.00
C ASN A 57 -13.16 -5.24 -2.40
N PRO A 58 -14.46 -5.03 -2.64
CA PRO A 58 -15.51 -5.93 -2.17
C PRO A 58 -15.41 -7.37 -2.74
N ALA A 59 -14.40 -7.66 -3.56
CA ALA A 59 -14.24 -8.93 -4.26
C ALA A 59 -13.03 -9.79 -3.82
N GLN A 60 -12.35 -9.50 -2.69
CA GLN A 60 -11.27 -10.38 -2.20
C GLN A 60 -11.33 -10.61 -0.69
N GLY A 61 -12.40 -11.30 -0.27
CA GLY A 61 -12.29 -12.26 0.81
C GLY A 61 -11.53 -13.49 0.29
N GLY A 62 -10.47 -13.90 0.99
CA GLY A 62 -9.76 -15.14 0.72
C GLY A 62 -8.42 -14.97 0.01
N LEU A 63 -7.38 -14.61 0.77
CA LEU A 63 -6.05 -15.20 0.56
C LEU A 63 -5.20 -15.09 1.83
N PHE A 64 -5.78 -15.59 2.91
CA PHE A 64 -5.01 -16.18 4.00
C PHE A 64 -5.75 -17.47 4.34
N ASP A 65 -5.14 -18.59 3.97
CA ASP A 65 -5.31 -19.89 4.65
C ASP A 65 -5.39 -19.73 6.17
#